data_AF-A0A841TVM9-F1
#
_entry.id   AF-A0A841TVM9-F1
#
_cell.length_a   1.000
_cell.length_b   1.000
_cell.length_c   1.000
_cell.angle_alpha   90.00
_cell.angle_beta   90.00
_cell.angle_gamma   90.00
#
_symmetry.space_group_name_H-M   'P 1'
#
loop_
_entity.id
_entity.type
_entity.pdbx_description
1 polymer ?
#
loop_
_entity_poly.entity_id
_entity_poly.type
_entity_poly.pdbx_seq_one_letter_code
_entity_poly.pdbx_strand_id
1 'polypeptide(L)'
;MTIEQMAREMQQRLGGKIFVFPIRDGDPFSHYAIAIDVGAGQFKMYEDSFSINEAAACLLTLIDSLKSEGFEVEYERDVRFVSYGAQMNAPDVTMRRIRNTPGAFKPSSQLMEKGADVRPNPEDPEGVLLSARGILKFCLLEMMDKNPKGALFMGEYFKLLASRRYGKTAAAIKQEVRRMSKHEAVQWAERTYTRYISNDRDIMDIFQRLRGAEV
;
A
#
# COMPACT_ATOMS: atom_id res chain seq x y z
N MET A 1 -22.46 -8.64 8.49
CA MET A 1 -22.06 -8.84 7.08
C MET A 1 -21.58 -10.28 6.94
N THR A 2 -21.94 -10.98 5.88
CA THR A 2 -21.44 -12.37 5.67
C THR A 2 -20.01 -12.36 5.13
N ILE A 3 -19.30 -13.47 5.28
CA ILE A 3 -17.93 -13.65 4.75
C ILE A 3 -17.91 -13.44 3.23
N GLU A 4 -18.92 -13.97 2.51
CA GLU A 4 -19.05 -13.79 1.07
C GLU A 4 -19.26 -12.32 0.66
N GLN A 5 -20.11 -11.58 1.39
CA GLN A 5 -20.31 -10.15 1.15
C GLN A 5 -19.00 -9.38 1.36
N MET A 6 -18.24 -9.75 2.38
CA MET A 6 -16.95 -9.14 2.70
C MET A 6 -15.89 -9.41 1.63
N ALA A 7 -15.81 -10.64 1.13
CA ALA A 7 -14.93 -11.00 0.02
C ALA A 7 -15.30 -10.25 -1.27
N ARG A 8 -16.60 -10.12 -1.56
CA ARG A 8 -17.10 -9.38 -2.73
C ARG A 8 -16.76 -7.89 -2.66
N GLU A 9 -16.92 -7.26 -1.49
CA GLU A 9 -16.54 -5.86 -1.30
C GLU A 9 -15.03 -5.66 -1.49
N MET A 10 -14.22 -6.55 -0.91
CA MET A 10 -12.75 -6.51 -1.08
C MET A 10 -12.34 -6.69 -2.53
N GLN A 11 -12.97 -7.59 -3.28
CA GLN A 11 -12.70 -7.77 -4.69
C GLN A 11 -12.99 -6.49 -5.49
N GLN A 12 -14.14 -5.86 -5.25
CA GLN A 12 -14.51 -4.61 -5.94
C GLN A 12 -13.53 -3.46 -5.62
N ARG A 13 -13.04 -3.39 -4.38
CA ARG A 13 -12.16 -2.29 -3.91
C ARG A 13 -10.68 -2.52 -4.22
N LEU A 14 -10.19 -3.75 -4.10
CA LEU A 14 -8.76 -4.08 -4.09
C LEU A 14 -8.34 -4.96 -5.29
N GLY A 15 -9.30 -5.49 -6.05
CA GLY A 15 -9.06 -6.53 -7.03
C GLY A 15 -8.45 -7.80 -6.41
N GLY A 16 -7.96 -8.70 -7.26
CA GLY A 16 -7.40 -9.98 -6.84
C GLY A 16 -8.40 -11.12 -6.91
N LYS A 17 -7.94 -12.31 -6.52
CA LYS A 17 -8.65 -13.59 -6.63
C LYS A 17 -8.73 -14.34 -5.29
N ILE A 18 -7.80 -14.12 -4.37
CA ILE A 18 -7.74 -14.80 -3.08
C ILE A 18 -7.78 -13.74 -1.97
N PHE A 19 -8.68 -13.93 -1.01
CA PHE A 19 -8.93 -12.99 0.07
C PHE A 19 -8.78 -13.71 1.40
N VAL A 20 -7.93 -13.19 2.27
CA VAL A 20 -7.69 -13.69 3.63
C VAL A 20 -7.93 -12.57 4.60
N PHE A 21 -8.89 -12.72 5.51
CA PHE A 21 -9.33 -11.61 6.37
C PHE A 21 -9.95 -12.11 7.69
N PRO A 22 -9.89 -11.33 8.77
CA PRO A 22 -10.49 -11.72 10.05
C PRO A 22 -12.02 -11.68 9.97
N ILE A 23 -12.67 -12.68 10.56
CA ILE A 23 -14.14 -12.81 10.62
C ILE A 23 -14.78 -11.70 11.47
N ARG A 24 -14.06 -11.21 12.48
CA ARG A 24 -14.44 -10.13 13.39
C ARG A 24 -13.37 -9.05 13.36
N ASP A 25 -13.65 -7.95 12.68
CA ASP A 25 -12.72 -6.82 12.51
C ASP A 25 -12.27 -6.17 13.82
N GLY A 26 -13.17 -6.06 14.81
CA GLY A 26 -12.91 -5.46 16.12
C GLY A 26 -12.27 -6.40 17.15
N ASP A 27 -12.12 -7.69 16.85
CA ASP A 27 -11.56 -8.68 17.80
C ASP A 27 -10.07 -8.92 17.49
N PRO A 28 -9.14 -8.54 18.39
CA PRO A 28 -7.70 -8.72 18.19
C PRO A 28 -7.28 -10.17 17.93
N PHE A 29 -8.06 -11.14 18.39
CA PHE A 29 -7.79 -12.58 18.23
C PHE A 29 -8.76 -13.25 17.25
N SER A 30 -9.42 -12.46 16.40
CA SER A 30 -10.31 -13.01 15.39
C SER A 30 -9.60 -14.06 14.54
N HIS A 31 -10.27 -15.19 14.36
CA HIS A 31 -9.92 -16.13 13.31
C HIS A 31 -10.15 -15.50 11.93
N TYR A 32 -9.44 -16.01 10.95
CA TYR A 32 -9.40 -15.58 9.57
C TYR A 32 -10.20 -16.55 8.70
N ALA A 33 -10.93 -15.98 7.75
CA ALA A 33 -11.56 -16.70 6.66
C ALA A 33 -10.69 -16.58 5.40
N ILE A 34 -10.76 -17.60 4.54
CA ILE A 34 -10.13 -17.61 3.23
C ILE A 34 -11.24 -17.78 2.18
N ALA A 35 -11.29 -16.86 1.22
CA ALA A 35 -12.23 -16.87 0.11
C ALA A 35 -11.47 -16.78 -1.23
N ILE A 36 -11.89 -17.58 -2.21
CA ILE A 36 -11.31 -17.62 -3.55
C ILE A 36 -12.41 -17.28 -4.56
N ASP A 37 -12.18 -16.28 -5.40
CA ASP A 37 -13.01 -16.03 -6.57
C ASP A 37 -12.75 -17.12 -7.62
N VAL A 38 -13.78 -17.90 -7.93
CA VAL A 38 -13.76 -18.96 -8.95
C VAL A 38 -14.31 -18.47 -10.30
N GLY A 39 -14.59 -17.16 -10.42
CA GLY A 39 -15.13 -16.52 -11.62
C GLY A 39 -16.61 -16.20 -11.50
N ALA A 40 -17.07 -15.30 -12.38
CA ALA A 40 -18.47 -14.83 -12.42
C ALA A 40 -19.01 -14.26 -11.09
N GLY A 41 -18.12 -13.77 -10.21
CA GLY A 41 -18.48 -13.21 -8.90
C GLY A 41 -18.90 -14.25 -7.86
N GLN A 42 -18.50 -15.52 -8.06
CA GLN A 42 -18.72 -16.62 -7.13
C GLN A 42 -17.48 -16.85 -6.27
N PHE A 43 -17.69 -17.00 -4.97
CA PHE A 43 -16.62 -17.27 -4.02
C PHE A 43 -16.71 -18.70 -3.48
N LYS A 44 -15.59 -19.42 -3.51
CA LYS A 44 -15.40 -20.64 -2.72
C LYS A 44 -14.76 -20.25 -1.40
N MET A 45 -15.42 -20.57 -0.30
CA MET A 45 -14.92 -20.32 1.05
C MET A 45 -14.35 -21.60 1.65
N TYR A 46 -13.30 -21.48 2.44
CA TYR A 46 -12.90 -22.55 3.35
C TYR A 46 -13.84 -22.56 4.56
N GLU A 47 -14.32 -23.74 4.93
CA GLU A 47 -15.29 -23.92 6.01
C GLU A 47 -14.68 -23.64 7.39
N ASP A 48 -13.38 -23.93 7.53
CA ASP A 48 -12.64 -23.70 8.77
C ASP A 48 -12.21 -22.24 8.92
N SER A 49 -12.29 -21.74 10.15
CA SER A 49 -11.70 -20.46 10.54
C SER A 49 -10.31 -20.69 11.11
N PHE A 50 -9.33 -19.91 10.64
CA PHE A 50 -7.92 -20.14 10.94
C PHE A 50 -7.35 -19.08 11.88
N SER A 51 -6.40 -19.42 12.74
CA SER A 51 -5.51 -18.39 13.28
C SER A 51 -4.72 -17.71 12.14
N ILE A 52 -4.11 -16.56 12.39
CA ILE A 52 -3.35 -15.87 11.34
C ILE A 52 -2.20 -16.73 10.77
N ASN A 53 -1.55 -17.55 11.61
CA ASN A 53 -0.47 -18.43 11.19
C ASN A 53 -0.99 -19.55 10.29
N GLU A 54 -2.09 -20.17 10.68
CA GLU A 54 -2.73 -21.23 9.91
C GLU A 54 -3.27 -20.68 8.58
N ALA A 55 -3.82 -19.46 8.58
CA ALA A 55 -4.29 -18.81 7.38
C ALA A 55 -3.14 -18.52 6.40
N ALA A 56 -2.01 -18.03 6.91
CA ALA A 56 -0.82 -17.78 6.10
C ALA A 56 -0.22 -19.08 5.54
N ALA A 57 -0.14 -20.14 6.35
CA ALA A 57 0.33 -21.44 5.90
C ALA A 57 -0.61 -22.04 4.85
N CYS A 58 -1.91 -22.02 5.10
CA CYS A 58 -2.94 -22.51 4.18
C CYS A 58 -2.88 -21.77 2.84
N LEU A 59 -2.71 -20.44 2.87
CA LEU A 59 -2.59 -19.63 1.67
C LEU A 59 -1.37 -20.01 0.82
N LEU A 60 -0.21 -20.27 1.42
CA LEU A 60 0.97 -20.72 0.68
C LEU A 60 0.70 -22.06 -0.01
N THR A 61 0.15 -23.03 0.72
CA THR A 61 -0.23 -24.33 0.16
C THR A 61 -1.26 -24.19 -0.96
N LEU A 62 -2.25 -23.32 -0.79
CA LEU A 62 -3.27 -23.05 -1.79
C LEU A 62 -2.68 -22.50 -3.09
N ILE A 63 -1.76 -21.53 -3.01
CA ILE A 63 -1.10 -20.95 -4.19
C ILE A 63 -0.30 -22.03 -4.94
N ASP A 64 0.43 -22.88 -4.20
CA ASP A 64 1.21 -23.96 -4.80
C ASP A 64 0.31 -25.00 -5.47
N SER A 65 -0.81 -25.37 -4.85
CA SER A 65 -1.81 -26.28 -5.43
C SER A 65 -2.42 -25.69 -6.71
N LEU A 66 -2.84 -24.42 -6.68
CA LEU A 66 -3.40 -23.76 -7.87
C LEU A 66 -2.39 -23.70 -9.01
N LYS A 67 -1.11 -23.42 -8.72
CA LYS A 67 -0.03 -23.47 -9.72
C LYS A 67 0.17 -24.87 -10.29
N SER A 68 0.12 -25.90 -9.46
CA SER A 68 0.23 -27.30 -9.92
C SER A 68 -0.94 -27.73 -10.83
N GLU A 69 -2.11 -27.12 -10.65
CA GLU A 69 -3.30 -27.33 -11.48
C GLU A 69 -3.31 -26.45 -12.74
N GLY A 70 -2.25 -25.66 -12.97
CA GLY A 70 -2.08 -24.83 -14.16
C GLY A 70 -2.69 -23.43 -14.06
N PHE A 71 -3.11 -23.00 -12.86
CA PHE A 71 -3.57 -21.63 -12.65
C PHE A 71 -2.38 -20.69 -12.40
N GLU A 72 -2.31 -19.60 -13.18
CA GLU A 72 -1.37 -18.51 -12.91
C GLU A 72 -1.86 -17.63 -11.76
N VAL A 73 -1.37 -17.93 -10.56
CA VAL A 73 -1.62 -17.16 -9.34
C VAL A 73 -0.30 -16.56 -8.84
N GLU A 74 -0.24 -15.24 -8.80
CA GLU A 74 0.87 -14.48 -8.23
C GLU A 74 0.43 -13.85 -6.90
N TYR A 75 1.24 -14.01 -5.85
CA TYR A 75 0.87 -13.53 -4.51
C TYR A 75 0.56 -12.03 -4.52
N GLU A 76 1.45 -11.22 -5.09
CA GLU A 76 1.36 -9.76 -5.10
C GLU A 76 0.15 -9.26 -5.89
N ARG A 77 -0.19 -9.96 -6.98
CA ARG A 77 -1.26 -9.56 -7.90
C ARG A 77 -2.61 -10.05 -7.43
N ASP A 78 -2.67 -11.32 -7.04
CA ASP A 78 -3.91 -12.09 -6.90
C ASP A 78 -4.34 -12.28 -5.44
N VAL A 79 -3.47 -12.03 -4.45
CA VAL A 79 -3.79 -12.24 -3.02
C VAL A 79 -4.02 -10.92 -2.29
N ARG A 80 -5.07 -10.89 -1.47
CA ARG A 80 -5.37 -9.82 -0.50
C ARG A 80 -5.43 -10.41 0.90
N PHE A 81 -4.30 -10.35 1.60
CA PHE A 81 -4.24 -10.66 3.03
C PHE A 81 -4.48 -9.39 3.82
N VAL A 82 -5.61 -9.31 4.52
CA VAL A 82 -6.09 -8.12 5.21
C VAL A 82 -6.09 -8.36 6.72
N SER A 83 -5.51 -7.42 7.46
CA SER A 83 -5.63 -7.33 8.92
C SER A 83 -6.06 -5.92 9.29
N TYR A 84 -6.97 -5.78 10.25
CA TYR A 84 -7.41 -4.47 10.74
C TYR A 84 -6.56 -4.03 11.94
N GLY A 85 -6.84 -2.80 12.40
CA GLY A 85 -6.13 -2.19 13.53
C GLY A 85 -6.16 -3.05 14.80
N ALA A 86 -7.27 -3.73 15.08
CA ALA A 86 -7.38 -4.59 16.27
C ALA A 86 -6.40 -5.76 16.23
N GLN A 87 -6.26 -6.45 15.09
CA GLN A 87 -5.34 -7.58 14.94
C GLN A 87 -3.88 -7.10 14.92
N MET A 88 -3.58 -5.98 14.23
CA MET A 88 -2.22 -5.41 14.20
C MET A 88 -1.73 -4.90 15.57
N ASN A 89 -2.66 -4.59 16.47
CA ASN A 89 -2.38 -4.13 17.82
C ASN A 89 -2.61 -5.21 18.88
N ALA A 90 -2.97 -6.43 18.48
CA ALA A 90 -3.11 -7.56 19.39
C ALA A 90 -1.80 -7.79 20.16
N PRO A 91 -1.87 -8.24 21.43
CA PRO A 91 -0.68 -8.60 22.22
C PRO A 91 -0.08 -9.95 21.76
N ASP A 92 -0.14 -10.23 20.47
CA ASP A 92 0.38 -11.44 19.84
C ASP A 92 1.81 -11.20 19.35
N VAL A 93 2.71 -12.16 19.66
CA VAL A 93 4.14 -12.05 19.33
C VAL A 93 4.38 -12.08 17.82
N THR A 94 3.59 -12.87 17.08
CA THR A 94 3.66 -12.92 15.62
C THR A 94 3.19 -11.60 15.02
N MET A 95 2.08 -11.03 15.48
CA MET A 95 1.60 -9.71 15.01
C MET A 95 2.59 -8.60 15.33
N ARG A 96 3.19 -8.61 16.53
CA ARG A 96 4.26 -7.68 16.89
C ARG A 96 5.48 -7.84 15.99
N ARG A 97 5.84 -9.07 15.63
CA ARG A 97 6.93 -9.35 14.67
C ARG A 97 6.56 -8.85 13.28
N ILE A 98 5.40 -9.23 12.71
CA ILE A 98 4.92 -8.76 11.40
C ILE A 98 4.89 -7.22 11.33
N ARG A 99 4.38 -6.55 12.37
CA ARG A 99 4.39 -5.08 12.47
C ARG A 99 5.80 -4.49 12.47
N ASN A 100 6.75 -5.17 13.09
CA ASN A 100 8.12 -4.70 13.26
C ASN A 100 9.09 -5.23 12.17
N THR A 101 8.65 -6.18 11.33
CA THR A 101 9.44 -6.74 10.23
C THR A 101 9.60 -5.69 9.12
N PRO A 102 10.83 -5.33 8.73
CA PRO A 102 11.07 -4.49 7.56
C PRO A 102 10.54 -5.19 6.30
N GLY A 103 9.56 -4.59 5.61
CA GLY A 103 9.02 -5.09 4.34
C GLY A 103 7.72 -5.91 4.42
N ALA A 104 7.22 -6.25 5.62
CA ALA A 104 5.87 -6.83 5.74
C ALA A 104 4.79 -5.75 5.53
N PHE A 105 3.63 -6.16 4.99
CA PHE A 105 2.47 -5.35 4.58
C PHE A 105 2.25 -4.08 5.42
N LYS A 106 2.87 -2.97 4.98
CA LYS A 106 2.59 -1.65 5.53
C LYS A 106 1.47 -1.05 4.70
N PRO A 107 0.24 -0.88 5.22
CA PRO A 107 -0.73 -0.02 4.56
C PRO A 107 -0.07 1.34 4.26
N SER A 108 -0.51 2.05 3.22
CA SER A 108 0.08 3.34 2.82
C SER A 108 0.22 4.33 3.99
N SER A 109 -0.66 4.23 4.99
CA SER A 109 -0.60 4.96 6.26
C SER A 109 0.63 4.67 7.14
N GLN A 110 1.32 3.55 6.97
CA GLN A 110 2.57 3.17 7.65
C GLN A 110 3.83 3.38 6.80
N LEU A 111 3.69 3.71 5.51
CA LEU A 111 4.80 4.19 4.66
C LEU A 111 5.12 5.68 4.92
N MET A 112 4.27 6.33 5.69
CA MET A 112 4.34 7.72 6.11
C MET A 112 4.73 7.76 7.59
N GLU A 113 5.80 8.49 7.92
CA GLU A 113 6.31 8.61 9.28
C GLU A 113 5.53 9.67 10.07
N LYS A 114 4.91 9.29 11.18
CA LYS A 114 4.24 10.25 12.09
C LYS A 114 5.28 11.24 12.65
N GLY A 115 4.94 12.52 12.65
CA GLY A 115 5.82 13.60 13.12
C GLY A 115 6.79 14.14 12.07
N ALA A 116 7.20 13.33 11.09
CA ALA A 116 8.12 13.75 10.03
C ALA A 116 7.42 13.95 8.67
N ASP A 117 6.48 13.07 8.31
CA ASP A 117 5.68 13.15 7.08
C ASP A 117 4.25 13.65 7.33
N VAL A 118 3.67 13.26 8.47
CA VAL A 118 2.25 13.52 8.80
C VAL A 118 2.12 14.01 10.23
N ARG A 119 1.31 15.03 10.45
CA ARG A 119 0.92 15.52 11.77
C ARG A 119 -0.59 15.75 11.84
N PRO A 120 -1.24 15.64 13.01
CA PRO A 120 -2.63 16.02 13.17
C PRO A 120 -2.85 17.48 12.74
N ASN A 121 -3.97 17.77 12.10
CA ASN A 121 -4.35 19.14 11.82
C ASN A 121 -4.98 19.76 13.08
N PRO A 122 -4.40 20.83 13.68
CA PRO A 122 -4.99 21.47 14.85
C PRO A 122 -6.35 22.13 14.58
N GLU A 123 -6.66 22.44 13.31
CA GLU A 123 -7.91 23.09 12.91
C GLU A 123 -8.99 22.09 12.44
N ASP A 124 -8.62 20.83 12.19
CA ASP A 124 -9.52 19.76 11.74
C ASP A 124 -9.13 18.45 12.45
N PRO A 125 -9.88 18.02 13.47
CA PRO A 125 -9.57 16.82 14.26
C PRO A 125 -9.50 15.52 13.46
N GLU A 126 -10.19 15.45 12.32
CA GLU A 126 -10.17 14.30 11.39
C GLU A 126 -9.12 14.48 10.27
N GLY A 127 -8.58 15.69 10.14
CA GLY A 127 -7.61 16.09 9.12
C GLY A 127 -6.15 15.85 9.50
N VAL A 128 -5.30 15.73 8.49
CA VAL A 128 -3.85 15.62 8.66
C VAL A 128 -3.11 16.68 7.85
N LEU A 129 -2.03 17.21 8.43
CA LEU A 129 -1.07 18.06 7.74
C LEU A 129 0.10 17.21 7.25
N LEU A 130 0.48 17.43 6.00
CA LEU A 130 1.62 16.77 5.37
C LEU A 130 2.82 17.71 5.33
N SER A 131 4.01 17.21 5.67
CA SER A 131 5.26 17.92 5.37
C SER A 131 5.57 17.86 3.87
N ALA A 132 6.56 18.63 3.40
CA ALA A 132 6.99 18.54 2.00
C ALA A 132 7.46 17.12 1.63
N ARG A 133 8.19 16.44 2.53
CA ARG A 133 8.56 15.03 2.36
C ARG A 133 7.33 14.11 2.35
N GLY A 134 6.35 14.39 3.21
CA GLY A 134 5.06 13.68 3.24
C GLY A 134 4.25 13.85 1.95
N ILE A 135 4.21 15.05 1.37
CA ILE A 135 3.55 15.34 0.09
C ILE A 135 4.22 14.55 -1.04
N LEU A 136 5.56 14.56 -1.09
CA LEU A 136 6.31 13.78 -2.09
C LEU A 136 5.96 12.29 -2.01
N LYS A 137 6.00 11.70 -0.81
CA LYS A 137 5.66 10.29 -0.60
C LYS A 137 4.20 10.00 -0.98
N PHE A 138 3.27 10.85 -0.55
CA PHE A 138 1.86 10.72 -0.87
C PHE A 138 1.64 10.71 -2.40
N CYS A 139 2.14 11.72 -3.11
CA CYS A 139 1.98 11.81 -4.56
C CYS A 139 2.68 10.67 -5.32
N LEU A 140 3.80 10.16 -4.81
CA LEU A 140 4.46 8.98 -5.34
C LEU A 140 3.57 7.74 -5.22
N LEU A 141 3.01 7.49 -4.04
CA LEU A 141 2.11 6.36 -3.81
C LEU A 141 0.86 6.48 -4.68
N GLU A 142 0.27 7.66 -4.78
CA GLU A 142 -0.85 7.96 -5.68
C GLU A 142 -0.50 7.66 -7.15
N MET A 143 0.70 8.04 -7.62
CA MET A 143 1.15 7.69 -8.98
C MET A 143 1.22 6.17 -9.18
N MET A 144 1.75 5.44 -8.20
CA MET A 144 1.87 3.98 -8.26
C MET A 144 0.49 3.29 -8.23
N ASP A 145 -0.47 3.91 -7.54
CA ASP A 145 -1.88 3.53 -7.55
C ASP A 145 -2.65 4.06 -8.78
N LYS A 146 -1.91 4.50 -9.81
CA LYS A 146 -2.41 4.95 -11.11
C LYS A 146 -3.28 6.21 -11.05
N ASN A 147 -3.19 7.00 -9.97
CA ASN A 147 -3.86 8.31 -9.90
C ASN A 147 -3.13 9.32 -10.81
N PRO A 148 -3.83 9.96 -11.76
CA PRO A 148 -3.23 10.93 -12.68
C PRO A 148 -2.64 12.15 -11.97
N LYS A 149 -3.21 12.59 -10.85
CA LYS A 149 -2.67 13.73 -10.07
C LYS A 149 -1.32 13.41 -9.47
N GLY A 150 -1.16 12.20 -8.93
CA GLY A 150 0.14 11.69 -8.46
C GLY A 150 1.15 11.65 -9.61
N ALA A 151 0.73 11.15 -10.78
CA ALA A 151 1.60 11.07 -11.95
C ALA A 151 2.07 12.45 -12.48
N LEU A 152 1.20 13.46 -12.44
CA LEU A 152 1.54 14.83 -12.81
C LEU A 152 2.58 15.42 -11.85
N PHE A 153 2.31 15.32 -10.54
CA PHE A 153 3.24 15.79 -9.51
C PHE A 153 4.61 15.13 -9.66
N MET A 154 4.63 13.80 -9.77
CA MET A 154 5.88 13.06 -9.89
C MET A 154 6.62 13.39 -11.18
N GLY A 155 5.91 13.72 -12.27
CA GLY A 155 6.51 14.22 -13.50
C GLY A 155 7.34 15.48 -13.28
N GLU A 156 6.81 16.46 -12.54
CA GLU A 156 7.53 17.69 -12.19
C GLU A 156 8.67 17.41 -11.22
N TYR A 157 8.48 16.53 -10.25
CA TYR A 157 9.56 16.12 -9.34
C TYR A 157 10.72 15.44 -10.08
N PHE A 158 10.44 14.58 -11.07
CA PHE A 158 11.49 13.96 -11.88
C PHE A 158 12.27 14.99 -12.72
N LYS A 159 11.60 16.04 -13.23
CA LYS A 159 12.27 17.17 -13.90
C LYS A 159 13.17 17.93 -12.93
N LEU A 160 12.71 18.15 -11.70
CA LEU A 160 13.50 18.79 -10.65
C LEU A 160 14.74 17.96 -10.30
N LEU A 161 14.62 16.64 -10.12
CA LEU A 161 15.78 15.79 -9.87
C LEU A 161 16.77 15.80 -11.04
N ALA A 162 16.28 15.76 -12.27
CA ALA A 162 17.12 15.85 -13.47
C ALA A 162 17.91 17.18 -13.52
N SER A 163 17.27 18.31 -13.18
CA SER A 163 17.97 19.61 -13.12
C SER A 163 18.99 19.71 -11.98
N ARG A 164 18.80 18.91 -10.91
CA ARG A 164 19.71 18.82 -9.77
C ARG A 164 20.78 17.74 -9.90
N ARG A 165 21.15 17.39 -11.13
CA ARG A 165 22.23 16.45 -11.43
C ARG A 165 22.05 15.08 -10.77
N TYR A 166 20.81 14.56 -10.74
CA TYR A 166 20.54 13.16 -10.36
C TYR A 166 21.33 12.16 -11.24
N GLY A 167 21.69 12.56 -12.46
CA GLY A 167 22.48 11.74 -13.39
C GLY A 167 21.63 10.94 -14.38
N LYS A 168 20.30 11.15 -14.38
CA LYS A 168 19.36 10.59 -15.36
C LYS A 168 18.36 11.64 -15.81
N THR A 169 17.80 11.47 -17.01
CA THR A 169 16.69 12.30 -17.50
C THR A 169 15.40 11.98 -16.74
N ALA A 170 14.44 12.92 -16.71
CA ALA A 170 13.16 12.70 -16.03
C ALA A 170 12.43 11.43 -16.52
N ALA A 171 12.51 11.12 -17.82
CA ALA A 171 11.93 9.91 -18.39
C ALA A 171 12.64 8.63 -17.88
N ALA A 172 13.96 8.64 -17.77
CA ALA A 172 14.72 7.51 -17.24
C ALA A 172 14.48 7.31 -15.73
N ILE A 173 14.34 8.40 -14.96
CA ILE A 173 13.95 8.32 -13.54
C ILE A 173 12.55 7.71 -13.40
N LYS A 174 11.59 8.14 -14.22
CA LYS A 174 10.24 7.57 -14.23
C LYS A 174 10.24 6.07 -14.48
N GLN A 175 11.06 5.59 -15.42
CA GLN A 175 11.18 4.16 -15.70
C GLN A 175 11.87 3.39 -14.58
N GLU A 176 12.85 3.99 -13.91
CA GLU A 176 13.48 3.42 -12.72
C GLU A 176 12.44 3.22 -11.60
N VAL A 177 11.67 4.26 -11.28
CA VAL A 177 10.65 4.20 -10.22
C VAL A 177 9.52 3.23 -10.55
N ARG A 178 9.13 3.09 -11.83
CA ARG A 178 8.10 2.13 -12.27
C ARG A 178 8.45 0.67 -12.01
N ARG A 179 9.73 0.35 -11.86
CA ARG A 179 10.21 -1.01 -11.58
C ARG A 179 10.34 -1.29 -10.08
N MET A 180 10.12 -0.28 -9.24
CA MET A 180 10.22 -0.40 -7.79
C MET A 180 8.88 -0.86 -7.20
N SER A 181 8.97 -1.66 -6.13
CA SER A 181 7.87 -1.84 -5.19
C SER A 181 7.54 -0.52 -4.47
N LYS A 182 6.34 -0.40 -3.88
CA LYS A 182 5.96 0.79 -3.09
C LYS A 182 6.95 1.12 -1.98
N HIS A 183 7.51 0.09 -1.35
CA HIS A 183 8.49 0.28 -0.28
C HIS A 183 9.80 0.84 -0.80
N GLU A 184 10.35 0.27 -1.86
CA GLU A 184 11.57 0.76 -2.50
C GLU A 184 11.39 2.19 -3.03
N ALA A 185 10.22 2.49 -3.59
CA ALA A 185 9.87 3.80 -4.09
C ALA A 185 9.84 4.85 -2.96
N VAL A 186 9.28 4.50 -1.79
CA VAL A 186 9.28 5.40 -0.62
C VAL A 186 10.69 5.64 -0.08
N GLN A 187 11.51 4.60 0.04
CA GLN A 187 12.92 4.78 0.42
C GLN A 187 13.69 5.60 -0.61
N TRP A 188 13.38 5.41 -1.90
CA TRP A 188 13.93 6.21 -2.99
C TRP A 188 13.50 7.68 -2.85
N ALA A 189 12.25 7.96 -2.50
CA ALA A 189 11.76 9.31 -2.26
C ALA A 189 12.49 9.96 -1.08
N GLU A 190 12.68 9.25 0.04
CA GLU A 190 13.43 9.76 1.19
C GLU A 190 14.88 10.09 0.84
N ARG A 191 15.58 9.17 0.16
CA ARG A 191 16.97 9.38 -0.25
C ARG A 191 17.10 10.55 -1.22
N THR A 192 16.20 10.65 -2.19
CA THR A 192 16.24 11.73 -3.18
C THR A 192 15.85 13.08 -2.59
N TYR A 193 14.90 13.09 -1.66
CA TYR A 193 14.54 14.28 -0.89
C TYR A 193 15.75 14.80 -0.13
N THR A 194 16.36 13.98 0.74
CA THR A 194 17.50 14.39 1.56
C THR A 194 18.70 14.83 0.72
N ARG A 195 18.95 14.16 -0.42
CA ARG A 195 20.16 14.40 -1.22
C ARG A 195 20.03 15.57 -2.19
N TYR A 196 18.85 15.76 -2.79
CA TYR A 196 18.66 16.72 -3.88
C TYR A 196 17.73 17.87 -3.52
N ILE A 197 16.95 17.76 -2.44
CA ILE A 197 16.01 18.80 -2.03
C ILE A 197 16.58 19.54 -0.82
N SER A 198 17.02 20.77 -1.08
CA SER A 198 17.59 21.66 -0.05
C SER A 198 16.55 22.59 0.58
N ASN A 199 15.37 22.71 -0.04
CA ASN A 199 14.32 23.61 0.41
C ASN A 199 12.94 22.98 0.17
N ASP A 200 12.17 22.86 1.25
CA ASP A 200 10.80 22.33 1.23
C ASP A 200 9.87 23.10 0.28
N ARG A 201 10.16 24.39 -0.01
CA ARG A 201 9.41 25.19 -0.99
C ARG A 201 9.40 24.58 -2.38
N ASP A 202 10.48 23.91 -2.81
CA ASP A 202 10.52 23.29 -4.14
C ASP A 202 9.37 22.30 -4.33
N ILE A 203 9.04 21.54 -3.28
CA ILE A 203 7.97 20.56 -3.26
C ILE A 203 6.60 21.23 -3.15
N MET A 204 6.49 22.22 -2.24
CA MET A 204 5.25 22.96 -2.05
C MET A 204 4.84 23.72 -3.31
N ASP A 205 5.80 24.30 -4.03
CA ASP A 205 5.55 25.05 -5.26
C ASP A 205 5.05 24.14 -6.39
N ILE A 206 5.61 22.93 -6.53
CA ILE A 206 5.08 21.91 -7.45
C ILE A 206 3.64 21.57 -7.06
N PHE A 207 3.39 21.31 -5.78
CA PHE A 207 2.08 20.91 -5.29
C PHE A 207 1.02 22.00 -5.50
N GLN A 208 1.33 23.25 -5.17
CA GLN A 208 0.42 24.39 -5.32
C GLN A 208 0.12 24.70 -6.79
N ARG A 209 1.14 24.65 -7.66
CA ARG A 209 0.97 24.89 -9.10
C ARG A 209 -0.01 23.89 -9.72
N LEU A 210 0.06 22.64 -9.29
CA LEU A 210 -0.82 21.57 -9.78
C LEU A 210 -2.20 21.58 -9.11
N ARG A 211 -2.34 22.14 -7.91
CA ARG A 211 -3.65 22.34 -7.26
C ARG A 211 -4.50 23.39 -7.99
N GLY A 212 -3.87 24.41 -8.58
CA GLY A 212 -4.55 25.45 -9.37
C GLY A 212 -4.76 25.09 -10.85
N ALA A 213 -4.18 23.99 -11.32
CA ALA A 213 -4.42 23.47 -12.66
C ALA A 213 -5.67 22.58 -12.60
N GLU A 214 -6.83 23.14 -12.91
CA GLU A 214 -8.04 22.33 -13.16
C GLU A 214 -7.76 21.38 -14.34
N VAL A 215 -7.93 20.08 -14.11
CA VAL A 215 -7.95 19.01 -15.12
C VAL A 215 -9.32 18.38 -15.08
#